data_AF-A0A8T6WL03-F1
#
_entry.id   AF-A0A8T6WL03-F1
#
_cell.length_a   1.000
_cell.length_b   1.000
_cell.length_c   1.000
_cell.angle_alpha   90.00
_cell.angle_beta   90.00
_cell.angle_gamma   90.00
#
_symmetry.space_group_name_H-M   'P 1'
#
loop_
_entity.id
_entity.type
_entity.pdbx_description
1 polymer ?
#
loop_
_entity_poly.entity_id
_entity_poly.type
_entity_poly.pdbx_seq_one_letter_code
_entity_poly.pdbx_strand_id
1 'polypeptide(L)'
;MMKRTEILAATESVLKEAGFQLSERCCARPSCFDLVARRKEQLLFMKVHTNIGNICSHDASELQTISRCLSATPFFICNENRKRPLEDDTVYSRYSVFAITPRTLEDIALNEKYPLVEAGPGGYYVRLDGEKIRARRQKLGLSIGKLADMVGISRRTLYGYEKNLAKASVSVAYNLEWILGVPVVKSIDIFQTNPQNQGFLATAKRIITQHQFLQNVLKKMIQINFKVAHTRKAPFDFIAQSLDEQL
;
A
#
# COMPACT_ATOMS: atom_id res chain seq x y z
N MET A 1 13.91 -0.40 22.04
CA MET A 1 13.07 0.15 20.96
C MET A 1 13.95 0.29 19.73
N MET A 2 13.54 -0.28 18.60
CA MET A 2 14.41 -0.47 17.44
C MET A 2 14.76 0.87 16.78
N LYS A 3 16.05 1.14 16.59
CA LYS A 3 16.50 2.35 15.88
C LYS A 3 16.21 2.23 14.40
N ARG A 4 16.05 3.35 13.70
CA ARG A 4 15.82 3.37 12.24
C ARG A 4 16.88 2.57 11.46
N THR A 5 18.13 2.61 11.88
CA THR A 5 19.24 1.86 11.26
C THR A 5 19.10 0.35 11.42
N GLU A 6 18.62 -0.11 12.58
CA GLU A 6 18.31 -1.52 12.84
C GLU A 6 17.14 -1.96 11.98
N ILE A 7 16.07 -1.16 11.89
CA ILE A 7 14.90 -1.43 11.03
C ILE A 7 15.34 -1.59 9.58
N LEU A 8 16.18 -0.69 9.08
CA LEU A 8 16.70 -0.75 7.71
C LEU A 8 17.54 -2.00 7.47
N ALA A 9 18.41 -2.38 8.40
CA ALA A 9 19.23 -3.58 8.31
C ALA A 9 18.38 -4.87 8.32
N ALA A 10 17.34 -4.93 9.17
CA ALA A 10 16.41 -6.05 9.21
C ALA A 10 15.63 -6.18 7.89
N THR A 11 15.11 -5.06 7.36
CA THR A 11 14.45 -5.02 6.04
C THR A 11 15.36 -5.53 4.92
N GLU A 12 16.62 -5.11 4.89
CA GLU A 12 17.59 -5.58 3.90
C GLU A 12 17.86 -7.09 4.03
N SER A 13 18.00 -7.59 5.26
CA SER A 13 18.22 -9.02 5.51
C SER A 13 17.06 -9.87 5.00
N VAL A 14 15.84 -9.52 5.40
CA VAL A 14 14.60 -10.22 4.99
C VAL A 14 14.47 -10.26 3.47
N LEU A 15 14.67 -9.13 2.80
CA LEU A 15 14.52 -9.06 1.34
C LEU A 15 15.62 -9.83 0.60
N LYS A 16 16.86 -9.80 1.08
CA LYS A 16 17.95 -10.61 0.49
C LYS A 16 17.65 -12.10 0.62
N GLU A 17 17.22 -12.55 1.79
CA GLU A 17 16.85 -13.93 2.04
C GLU A 17 15.66 -14.36 1.17
N ALA A 18 14.70 -13.45 0.95
CA ALA A 18 13.57 -13.64 0.03
C ALA A 18 13.93 -13.57 -1.46
N GLY A 19 15.23 -13.45 -1.79
CA GLY A 19 15.74 -13.46 -3.16
C GLY A 19 15.59 -12.15 -3.93
N PHE A 20 15.39 -11.01 -3.24
CA PHE A 20 15.40 -9.70 -3.87
C PHE A 20 16.84 -9.19 -4.09
N GLN A 21 17.07 -8.59 -5.25
CA GLN A 21 18.22 -7.74 -5.50
C GLN A 21 17.94 -6.35 -4.91
N LEU A 22 18.88 -5.83 -4.11
CA LEU A 22 18.72 -4.54 -3.43
C LEU A 22 19.57 -3.46 -4.08
N SER A 23 19.05 -2.23 -4.12
CA SER A 23 19.85 -1.05 -4.40
C SER A 23 20.78 -0.72 -3.24
N GLU A 24 21.75 0.16 -3.48
CA GLU A 24 22.38 0.88 -2.38
C GLU A 24 21.35 1.72 -1.61
N ARG A 25 21.66 2.02 -0.34
CA ARG A 25 20.84 2.90 0.49
C ARG A 25 20.81 4.29 -0.11
N CYS A 26 19.62 4.86 -0.27
CA CYS A 26 19.47 6.22 -0.75
C CYS A 26 19.96 7.20 0.33
N CYS A 27 21.11 7.83 0.07
CA CYS A 27 21.72 8.82 0.94
C CYS A 27 21.31 10.26 0.63
N ALA A 28 20.50 10.50 -0.40
CA ALA A 28 20.00 11.84 -0.73
C ALA A 28 19.21 12.45 0.44
N ARG A 29 19.41 13.74 0.68
CA ARG A 29 18.73 14.49 1.75
C ARG A 29 18.17 15.79 1.20
N PRO A 30 16.85 16.02 1.27
CA PRO A 30 15.79 15.08 1.68
C PRO A 30 15.62 13.90 0.69
N SER A 31 15.04 12.77 1.15
CA SER A 31 14.67 11.65 0.26
C SER A 31 13.28 11.08 0.57
N CYS A 32 12.52 10.66 -0.45
CA CYS A 32 11.20 10.03 -0.37
C CYS A 32 11.24 8.49 -0.34
N PHE A 33 12.40 7.87 -0.55
CA PHE A 33 12.65 6.44 -0.32
C PHE A 33 14.03 6.21 0.31
N ASP A 34 14.26 5.03 0.86
CA ASP A 34 15.53 4.63 1.45
C ASP A 34 16.16 3.44 0.75
N LEU A 35 15.34 2.54 0.21
CA LEU A 35 15.77 1.31 -0.42
C LEU A 35 14.85 0.96 -1.58
N VAL A 36 15.43 0.42 -2.64
CA VAL A 36 14.70 -0.21 -3.75
C VAL A 36 15.05 -1.69 -3.78
N ALA A 37 14.06 -2.55 -4.00
CA ALA A 37 14.26 -3.98 -4.12
C ALA A 37 13.59 -4.50 -5.40
N ARG A 38 14.24 -5.42 -6.10
CA ARG A 38 13.73 -6.05 -7.30
C ARG A 38 13.78 -7.58 -7.21
N ARG A 39 12.69 -8.24 -7.57
CA ARG A 39 12.62 -9.70 -7.76
C ARG A 39 11.73 -10.02 -8.95
N LYS A 40 12.31 -10.52 -10.04
CA LYS A 40 11.62 -10.67 -11.33
C LYS A 40 11.01 -9.30 -11.74
N GLU A 41 9.72 -9.26 -12.06
CA GLU A 41 8.95 -8.05 -12.38
C GLU A 41 8.54 -7.23 -11.15
N GLN A 42 8.71 -7.76 -9.93
CA GLN A 42 8.35 -7.03 -8.71
C GLN A 42 9.41 -5.99 -8.40
N LEU A 43 9.05 -4.71 -8.51
CA LEU A 43 9.88 -3.58 -8.08
C LEU A 43 9.24 -2.93 -6.85
N LEU A 44 10.01 -2.77 -5.78
CA LEU A 44 9.53 -2.25 -4.50
C LEU A 44 10.30 -0.98 -4.15
N PHE A 45 9.58 0.09 -3.81
CA PHE A 45 10.16 1.31 -3.26
C PHE A 45 9.77 1.43 -1.78
N MET A 46 10.77 1.50 -0.91
CA MET A 46 10.54 1.46 0.53
C MET A 46 11.12 2.68 1.22
N LYS A 47 10.39 3.17 2.20
CA LYS A 47 10.85 4.22 3.11
C LYS A 47 10.69 3.76 4.55
N VAL A 48 11.75 3.93 5.34
CA VAL A 48 11.82 3.48 6.74
C VAL A 48 11.65 4.65 7.69
N HIS A 49 10.65 4.56 8.57
CA HIS A 49 10.44 5.45 9.69
C HIS A 49 10.37 4.64 10.98
N THR A 50 10.93 5.13 12.09
CA THR A 50 10.68 4.46 13.40
C THR A 50 9.20 4.59 13.76
N ASN A 51 8.68 5.82 13.67
CA ASN A 51 7.29 6.15 13.98
C ASN A 51 6.47 6.43 12.71
N ILE A 52 5.32 5.77 12.57
CA ILE A 52 4.39 6.00 11.46
C ILE A 52 3.89 7.46 11.41
N GLY A 53 3.84 8.14 12.57
CA GLY A 53 3.48 9.55 12.66
C GLY A 53 4.50 10.51 12.03
N ASN A 54 5.73 10.05 11.79
CA ASN A 54 6.79 10.85 11.16
C ASN A 54 6.73 10.84 9.64
N ILE A 55 5.84 10.03 9.04
CA ILE A 55 5.61 10.05 7.60
C ILE A 55 4.97 11.39 7.26
N CYS A 56 5.54 12.10 6.28
CA CYS A 56 4.96 13.34 5.76
C CYS A 56 4.26 13.13 4.41
N SER A 57 3.24 13.95 4.14
CA SER A 57 2.45 13.84 2.90
C SER A 57 3.27 14.08 1.64
N HIS A 58 4.29 14.94 1.71
CA HIS A 58 5.17 15.20 0.58
C HIS A 58 6.02 13.98 0.22
N ASP A 59 6.60 13.29 1.21
CA ASP A 59 7.41 12.09 0.95
C ASP A 59 6.53 10.99 0.37
N ALA A 60 5.33 10.77 0.93
CA ALA A 60 4.38 9.79 0.44
C ALA A 60 3.92 10.07 -0.99
N SER A 61 3.58 11.33 -1.30
CA SER A 61 3.13 11.74 -2.64
C SER A 61 4.22 11.56 -3.70
N GLU A 62 5.46 11.93 -3.37
CA GLU A 62 6.58 11.77 -4.29
C GLU A 62 6.96 10.30 -4.47
N LEU A 63 6.97 9.51 -3.38
CA LEU A 63 7.16 8.06 -3.41
C LEU A 63 6.13 7.37 -4.31
N GLN A 64 4.85 7.74 -4.17
CA GLN A 64 3.76 7.24 -5.04
C GLN A 64 3.96 7.66 -6.50
N THR A 65 4.45 8.87 -6.74
CA THR A 65 4.69 9.37 -8.10
C THR A 65 5.79 8.59 -8.79
N ILE A 66 6.94 8.42 -8.13
CA ILE A 66 8.08 7.64 -8.63
C ILE A 66 7.65 6.19 -8.86
N SER A 67 6.97 5.60 -7.89
CA SER A 67 6.56 4.20 -7.98
C SER A 67 5.59 3.97 -9.13
N ARG A 68 4.67 4.91 -9.38
CA ARG A 68 3.76 4.84 -10.54
C ARG A 68 4.50 4.94 -11.88
N CYS A 69 5.51 5.80 -11.99
CA CYS A 69 6.31 5.93 -13.22
C CYS A 69 7.15 4.68 -13.52
N LEU A 70 7.55 3.95 -12.48
CA LEU A 70 8.42 2.77 -12.59
C LEU A 70 7.65 1.44 -12.43
N SER A 71 6.32 1.48 -12.44
CA SER A 71 5.45 0.32 -12.17
C SER A 71 5.84 -0.45 -10.90
N ALA A 72 6.29 0.28 -9.88
CA ALA A 72 6.74 -0.25 -8.61
C ALA A 72 5.67 -0.13 -7.52
N THR A 73 5.84 -0.92 -6.46
CA THR A 73 4.98 -0.89 -5.28
C THR A 73 5.61 -0.06 -4.16
N PRO A 74 5.01 1.07 -3.76
CA PRO A 74 5.47 1.87 -2.63
C PRO A 74 4.93 1.34 -1.30
N PHE A 75 5.78 1.23 -0.29
CA PHE A 75 5.31 1.05 1.09
C PHE A 75 6.30 1.58 2.12
N PHE A 76 5.82 1.73 3.34
CA PHE A 76 6.61 2.12 4.49
C PHE A 76 6.93 0.92 5.37
N ILE A 77 8.14 0.90 5.93
CA ILE A 77 8.45 0.06 7.09
C ILE A 77 8.46 0.93 8.33
N CYS A 78 7.68 0.54 9.33
CA CYS A 78 7.50 1.26 10.59
C CYS A 78 7.53 0.30 11.77
N ASN A 79 7.93 0.78 12.95
CA ASN A 79 7.96 -0.05 14.15
C ASN A 79 6.94 0.39 15.21
N GLU A 80 6.59 1.67 15.23
CA GLU A 80 5.73 2.23 16.28
C GLU A 80 4.78 3.33 15.82
N ASN A 81 3.79 3.61 16.65
CA ASN A 81 2.93 4.78 16.61
C ASN A 81 2.83 5.38 18.02
N ARG A 82 3.21 6.65 18.19
CA ARG A 82 3.19 7.35 19.50
C ARG A 82 3.76 6.52 20.66
N LYS A 83 4.97 5.97 20.52
CA LYS A 83 5.68 5.14 21.52
C LYS A 83 5.06 3.76 21.81
N ARG A 84 4.04 3.36 21.06
CA ARG A 84 3.48 1.99 21.13
C ARG A 84 3.94 1.21 19.90
N PRO A 85 4.34 -0.06 20.05
CA PRO A 85 4.65 -0.90 18.90
C PRO A 85 3.44 -0.99 17.97
N LEU A 86 3.70 -1.08 16.67
CA LEU A 86 2.69 -1.51 15.72
C LEU A 86 2.47 -3.02 15.92
N GLU A 87 1.24 -3.48 15.70
CA GLU A 87 0.93 -4.90 15.70
C GLU A 87 1.52 -5.54 14.44
N ASP A 88 2.08 -6.74 14.61
CA ASP A 88 2.44 -7.59 13.49
C ASP A 88 1.18 -8.16 12.82
N ASP A 89 1.35 -8.73 11.62
CA ASP A 89 0.23 -9.27 10.80
C ASP A 89 -0.89 -8.24 10.52
N THR A 90 -0.55 -6.95 10.57
CA THR A 90 -1.48 -5.84 10.37
C THR A 90 -0.92 -4.81 9.42
N VAL A 91 -1.75 -4.37 8.48
CA VAL A 91 -1.43 -3.31 7.53
C VAL A 91 -1.95 -1.97 8.04
N TYR A 92 -1.07 -1.00 8.16
CA TYR A 92 -1.41 0.40 8.43
C TYR A 92 -1.44 1.18 7.12
N SER A 93 -2.09 2.35 7.11
CA SER A 93 -2.10 3.23 5.94
C SER A 93 -1.83 4.68 6.34
N ARG A 94 -0.93 5.34 5.60
CA ARG A 94 -0.67 6.77 5.73
C ARG A 94 -0.55 7.40 4.35
N TYR A 95 -1.37 8.42 4.09
CA TYR A 95 -1.44 9.09 2.78
C TYR A 95 -1.65 8.13 1.61
N SER A 96 -2.48 7.11 1.81
CA SER A 96 -2.80 6.08 0.81
C SER A 96 -1.60 5.20 0.40
N VAL A 97 -0.59 5.09 1.26
CA VAL A 97 0.52 4.14 1.14
C VAL A 97 0.50 3.23 2.35
N PHE A 98 0.69 1.93 2.14
CA PHE A 98 0.71 0.97 3.23
C PHE A 98 1.98 1.11 4.08
N ALA A 99 1.84 0.82 5.36
CA ALA A 99 2.92 0.74 6.32
C ALA A 99 2.80 -0.56 7.11
N ILE A 100 3.92 -1.26 7.28
CA ILE A 100 3.99 -2.56 7.96
C ILE A 100 5.20 -2.62 8.89
N THR A 101 5.23 -3.62 9.76
CA THR A 101 6.40 -3.94 10.59
C THR A 101 7.46 -4.75 9.81
N PRO A 102 8.73 -4.75 10.24
CA PRO A 102 9.73 -5.66 9.70
C PRO A 102 9.33 -7.14 9.80
N ARG A 103 8.64 -7.51 10.89
CA ARG A 103 8.13 -8.87 11.07
C ARG A 103 7.03 -9.22 10.07
N THR A 104 6.10 -8.29 9.85
CA THR A 104 5.08 -8.46 8.80
C THR A 104 5.72 -8.57 7.40
N LEU A 105 6.80 -7.83 7.12
CA LEU A 105 7.55 -7.98 5.88
C LEU A 105 8.17 -9.38 5.77
N GLU A 106 8.75 -9.90 6.85
CA GLU A 106 9.33 -11.26 6.92
C GLU A 106 8.28 -12.32 6.58
N ASP A 107 7.11 -12.24 7.22
CA ASP A 107 6.00 -13.16 6.97
C ASP A 107 5.51 -13.13 5.52
N ILE A 108 5.42 -11.94 4.92
CA ILE A 108 4.99 -11.81 3.53
C ILE A 108 6.08 -12.28 2.56
N ALA A 109 7.33 -11.90 2.78
CA ALA A 109 8.42 -12.11 1.82
C ALA A 109 8.99 -13.52 1.83
N LEU A 110 9.05 -14.16 3.01
CA LEU A 110 9.64 -15.49 3.21
C LEU A 110 8.58 -16.59 3.38
N ASN A 111 7.49 -16.29 4.10
CA ASN A 111 6.50 -17.31 4.49
C ASN A 111 5.23 -17.31 3.62
N GLU A 112 5.09 -16.35 2.70
CA GLU A 112 3.86 -16.13 1.91
C GLU A 112 2.61 -15.97 2.80
N LYS A 113 2.78 -15.45 4.02
CA LYS A 113 1.72 -15.18 4.99
C LYS A 113 1.31 -13.72 4.89
N TYR A 114 0.12 -13.49 4.36
CA TYR A 114 -0.39 -12.16 4.10
C TYR A 114 -1.36 -11.69 5.20
N PRO A 115 -1.20 -10.44 5.69
CA PRO A 115 -2.11 -9.86 6.67
C PRO A 115 -3.57 -9.91 6.25
N LEU A 116 -4.44 -10.19 7.22
CA LEU A 116 -5.89 -10.11 7.03
C LEU A 116 -6.46 -8.77 7.53
N VAL A 117 -5.70 -8.10 8.41
CA VAL A 117 -6.16 -6.95 9.18
C VAL A 117 -5.58 -5.65 8.65
N GLU A 118 -6.42 -4.64 8.54
CA GLU A 118 -6.05 -3.26 8.22
C GLU A 118 -6.41 -2.35 9.40
N ALA A 119 -5.45 -1.59 9.90
CA ALA A 119 -5.65 -0.59 10.94
C ALA A 119 -6.17 0.72 10.32
N GLY A 120 -7.24 1.27 10.89
CA GLY A 120 -7.86 2.52 10.45
C GLY A 120 -8.34 3.40 11.62
N PRO A 121 -8.93 4.57 11.30
CA PRO A 121 -9.56 5.40 12.32
C PRO A 121 -10.64 4.60 13.05
N GLY A 122 -10.54 4.47 14.37
CA GLY A 122 -11.54 3.77 15.19
C GLY A 122 -11.30 2.28 15.41
N GLY A 123 -10.23 1.69 14.84
CA GLY A 123 -9.82 0.32 15.18
C GLY A 123 -9.32 -0.51 14.00
N TYR A 124 -9.54 -1.82 14.10
CA TYR A 124 -9.07 -2.82 13.15
C TYR A 124 -10.22 -3.31 12.26
N TYR A 125 -9.93 -3.41 10.96
CA TYR A 125 -10.89 -3.76 9.93
C TYR A 125 -10.33 -4.87 9.05
N VAL A 126 -11.22 -5.58 8.36
CA VAL A 126 -10.86 -6.61 7.40
C VAL A 126 -11.60 -6.38 6.08
N ARG A 127 -11.01 -6.88 4.99
CA ARG A 127 -11.65 -6.91 3.68
C ARG A 127 -12.42 -8.20 3.55
N LEU A 128 -13.68 -8.10 3.14
CA LEU A 128 -14.54 -9.26 2.96
C LEU A 128 -14.57 -9.70 1.49
N ASP A 129 -14.84 -10.98 1.28
CA ASP A 129 -15.17 -11.54 -0.01
C ASP A 129 -16.69 -11.48 -0.23
N GLY A 130 -17.14 -10.37 -0.82
CA GLY A 130 -18.56 -10.12 -1.04
C GLY A 130 -19.26 -11.20 -1.88
N GLU A 131 -18.58 -11.75 -2.87
CA GLU A 131 -19.15 -12.82 -3.71
C GLU A 131 -19.28 -14.12 -2.93
N LYS A 132 -18.30 -14.47 -2.09
CA LYS A 132 -18.37 -15.65 -1.22
C LYS A 132 -19.46 -15.53 -0.16
N ILE A 133 -19.64 -14.34 0.42
CA ILE A 133 -20.74 -14.04 1.34
C ILE A 133 -22.08 -14.25 0.63
N ARG A 134 -22.26 -13.63 -0.54
CA ARG A 134 -23.49 -13.71 -1.33
C ARG A 134 -23.84 -15.14 -1.70
N ALA A 135 -22.87 -15.87 -2.26
CA ALA A 135 -23.04 -17.25 -2.69
C ALA A 135 -23.42 -18.15 -1.50
N ARG A 136 -22.72 -18.03 -0.37
CA ARG A 136 -23.01 -18.86 0.80
C ARG A 136 -24.34 -18.52 1.45
N ARG A 137 -24.69 -17.22 1.54
CA ARG A 137 -26.00 -16.78 2.03
C ARG A 137 -27.14 -17.35 1.19
N GLN A 138 -27.04 -17.29 -0.13
CA GLN A 138 -28.04 -17.83 -1.05
C GLN A 138 -28.17 -19.35 -0.91
N LYS A 139 -27.06 -20.07 -0.79
CA LYS A 139 -27.05 -21.53 -0.56
C LYS A 139 -27.74 -21.93 0.75
N LEU A 140 -27.72 -21.05 1.76
CA LEU A 140 -28.42 -21.25 3.04
C LEU A 140 -29.87 -20.75 3.02
N GLY A 141 -30.39 -20.25 1.89
CA GLY A 141 -31.76 -19.74 1.77
C GLY A 141 -32.01 -18.43 2.53
N LEU A 142 -30.96 -17.71 2.92
CA LEU A 142 -31.08 -16.50 3.74
C LEU A 142 -31.30 -15.26 2.86
N SER A 143 -32.28 -14.44 3.22
CA SER A 143 -32.43 -13.09 2.65
C SER A 143 -31.32 -12.17 3.17
N ILE A 144 -31.06 -11.06 2.46
CA ILE A 144 -30.14 -10.00 2.94
C ILE A 144 -30.59 -9.49 4.31
N GLY A 145 -31.90 -9.30 4.50
CA GLY A 145 -32.46 -8.92 5.80
C GLY A 145 -32.12 -9.93 6.89
N LYS A 146 -32.38 -11.21 6.64
CA LYS A 146 -32.20 -12.25 7.64
C LYS A 146 -30.74 -12.37 8.09
N LEU A 147 -29.78 -12.38 7.16
CA LEU A 147 -28.36 -12.43 7.53
C LEU A 147 -27.91 -11.15 8.26
N ALA A 148 -28.40 -9.98 7.82
CA ALA A 148 -28.06 -8.72 8.47
C ALA A 148 -28.55 -8.69 9.94
N ASP A 149 -29.78 -9.16 10.18
CA ASP A 149 -30.36 -9.28 11.52
C ASP A 149 -29.58 -10.28 12.38
N MET A 150 -29.18 -11.43 11.83
CA MET A 150 -28.39 -12.44 12.56
C MET A 150 -27.00 -11.93 12.97
N VAL A 151 -26.37 -11.09 12.14
CA VAL A 151 -25.04 -10.50 12.43
C VAL A 151 -25.15 -9.27 13.34
N GLY A 152 -26.34 -8.64 13.41
CA GLY A 152 -26.57 -7.41 14.16
C GLY A 152 -26.15 -6.14 13.39
N ILE A 153 -26.28 -6.13 12.07
CA ILE A 153 -25.92 -4.99 11.20
C ILE A 153 -27.10 -4.56 10.33
N SER A 154 -27.01 -3.38 9.71
CA SER A 154 -28.05 -2.92 8.79
C SER A 154 -28.04 -3.71 7.46
N ARG A 155 -29.21 -3.83 6.82
CA ARG A 155 -29.33 -4.35 5.43
C ARG A 155 -28.40 -3.64 4.45
N ARG A 156 -28.25 -2.32 4.59
CA ARG A 156 -27.34 -1.49 3.76
C ARG A 156 -25.88 -1.90 3.97
N THR A 157 -25.49 -2.19 5.21
CA THR A 157 -24.13 -2.63 5.55
C THR A 157 -23.83 -3.98 4.91
N LEU A 158 -24.73 -4.96 5.07
CA LEU A 158 -24.54 -6.28 4.45
C LEU A 158 -24.49 -6.18 2.91
N TYR A 159 -25.36 -5.37 2.31
CA TYR A 159 -25.29 -5.08 0.87
C TYR A 159 -23.93 -4.49 0.47
N GLY A 160 -23.41 -3.54 1.27
CA GLY A 160 -22.07 -2.99 1.08
C GLY A 160 -20.97 -4.05 1.13
N TYR A 161 -21.07 -5.03 2.02
CA TYR A 161 -20.13 -6.15 2.10
C TYR A 161 -20.21 -7.06 0.87
N GLU A 162 -21.41 -7.46 0.44
CA GLU A 162 -21.59 -8.28 -0.77
C GLU A 162 -21.10 -7.59 -2.04
N LYS A 163 -21.11 -6.26 -2.06
CA LYS A 163 -20.59 -5.45 -3.17
C LYS A 163 -19.11 -5.03 -3.02
N ASN A 164 -18.41 -5.50 -1.98
CA ASN A 164 -17.03 -5.10 -1.66
C ASN A 164 -16.85 -3.57 -1.50
N LEU A 165 -17.90 -2.85 -1.11
CA LEU A 165 -17.90 -1.39 -0.95
C LEU A 165 -17.52 -0.93 0.46
N ALA A 166 -17.49 -1.85 1.42
CA ALA A 166 -17.21 -1.54 2.82
C ALA A 166 -16.29 -2.59 3.45
N LYS A 167 -15.44 -2.13 4.38
CA LYS A 167 -14.67 -3.00 5.27
C LYS A 167 -15.52 -3.35 6.49
N ALA A 168 -15.29 -4.51 7.07
CA ALA A 168 -15.94 -4.94 8.31
C ALA A 168 -14.99 -4.80 9.50
N SER A 169 -15.53 -4.62 10.71
CA SER A 169 -14.73 -4.85 11.91
C SER A 169 -14.38 -6.34 12.01
N VAL A 170 -13.30 -6.66 12.72
CA VAL A 170 -12.89 -8.05 12.98
C VAL A 170 -14.04 -8.85 13.61
N SER A 171 -14.77 -8.26 14.57
CA SER A 171 -15.92 -8.89 15.23
C SER A 171 -17.06 -9.24 14.28
N VAL A 172 -17.39 -8.34 13.35
CA VAL A 172 -18.45 -8.57 12.35
C VAL A 172 -18.05 -9.65 11.37
N ALA A 173 -16.78 -9.67 10.95
CA ALA A 173 -16.26 -10.71 10.07
C ALA A 173 -16.31 -12.09 10.73
N TYR A 174 -15.88 -12.19 12.00
CA TYR A 174 -15.97 -13.42 12.77
C TYR A 174 -17.42 -13.94 12.85
N ASN A 175 -18.39 -13.07 13.15
CA ASN A 175 -19.80 -13.44 13.19
C ASN A 175 -20.32 -13.92 11.82
N LEU A 176 -19.91 -13.26 10.73
CA LEU A 176 -20.26 -13.68 9.37
C LEU A 176 -19.69 -15.08 9.06
N GLU A 177 -18.42 -15.33 9.37
CA GLU A 177 -17.78 -16.64 9.15
C GLU A 177 -18.46 -17.73 9.96
N TRP A 178 -18.81 -17.45 11.22
CA TRP A 178 -19.54 -18.37 12.09
C TRP A 178 -20.92 -18.75 11.51
N ILE A 179 -21.71 -17.75 11.09
CA ILE A 179 -23.06 -18.00 10.55
C ILE A 179 -23.01 -18.70 9.19
N LEU A 180 -22.08 -18.30 8.33
CA LEU A 180 -21.97 -18.84 6.97
C LEU A 180 -21.20 -20.16 6.91
N GLY A 181 -20.43 -20.48 7.95
CA GLY A 181 -19.59 -21.68 8.04
C GLY A 181 -18.51 -21.74 6.97
N VAL A 182 -18.02 -20.59 6.49
CA VAL A 182 -16.95 -20.48 5.50
C VAL A 182 -16.09 -19.25 5.82
N PRO A 183 -14.78 -19.27 5.56
CA PRO A 183 -13.95 -18.09 5.71
C PRO A 183 -14.35 -17.05 4.67
N VAL A 184 -14.58 -15.81 5.07
CA VAL A 184 -15.03 -14.70 4.20
C VAL A 184 -14.04 -13.55 4.16
N VAL A 185 -12.94 -13.59 4.91
CA VAL A 185 -11.91 -12.54 4.89
C VAL A 185 -10.94 -12.74 3.73
N LYS A 186 -10.57 -11.64 3.07
CA LYS A 186 -9.52 -11.56 2.05
C LYS A 186 -8.21 -11.10 2.67
N SER A 187 -7.12 -11.76 2.29
CA SER A 187 -5.78 -11.30 2.61
C SER A 187 -5.41 -10.02 1.86
N ILE A 188 -4.42 -9.30 2.40
CA ILE A 188 -3.89 -8.05 1.89
C ILE A 188 -2.49 -8.32 1.37
N ASP A 189 -2.37 -8.51 0.04
CA ASP A 189 -1.07 -8.53 -0.61
C ASP A 189 -0.59 -7.09 -0.82
N ILE A 190 0.42 -6.69 -0.04
CA ILE A 190 1.04 -5.36 -0.12
C ILE A 190 1.97 -5.21 -1.32
N PHE A 191 2.46 -6.30 -1.92
CA PHE A 191 3.38 -6.27 -3.07
C PHE A 191 2.61 -6.13 -4.38
N GLN A 192 1.33 -6.50 -4.39
CA GLN A 192 0.45 -6.26 -5.53
C GLN A 192 0.08 -4.78 -5.65
N THR A 193 0.38 -4.21 -6.81
CA THR A 193 -0.02 -2.86 -7.19
C THR A 193 -1.55 -2.79 -7.22
N ASN A 194 -2.17 -2.20 -6.19
CA ASN A 194 -3.62 -2.00 -6.22
C ASN A 194 -3.97 -0.96 -7.29
N PRO A 195 -4.77 -1.29 -8.33
CA PRO A 195 -5.20 -0.32 -9.34
C PRO A 195 -6.10 0.78 -8.74
N GLN A 196 -6.64 0.55 -7.54
CA GLN A 196 -7.56 1.47 -6.87
C GLN A 196 -6.81 2.42 -5.95
N ASN A 197 -6.31 3.53 -6.50
CA ASN A 197 -6.63 4.86 -5.98
C ASN A 197 -5.99 5.99 -6.80
N GLN A 198 -6.89 6.87 -7.24
CA GLN A 198 -6.66 8.22 -7.78
C GLN A 198 -6.14 8.29 -9.22
N GLY A 199 -7.12 8.32 -10.13
CA GLY A 199 -7.23 9.36 -11.15
C GLY A 199 -5.97 9.64 -11.96
N PHE A 200 -6.01 9.18 -13.21
CA PHE A 200 -5.09 9.37 -14.33
C PHE A 200 -4.68 10.84 -14.63
N LEU A 201 -5.09 11.83 -13.84
CA LEU A 201 -5.12 13.26 -14.19
C LEU A 201 -4.52 14.21 -13.14
N ALA A 202 -3.74 13.73 -12.16
CA ALA A 202 -3.02 14.62 -11.24
C ALA A 202 -1.55 14.89 -11.64
N THR A 203 -0.99 14.17 -12.62
CA THR A 203 0.40 14.35 -13.05
C THR A 203 0.60 15.63 -13.89
N ALA A 204 -0.47 16.18 -14.47
CA ALA A 204 -0.36 17.31 -15.40
C ALA A 204 -0.13 18.69 -14.74
N LYS A 205 -0.21 18.85 -13.41
CA LYS A 205 -0.42 20.19 -12.82
C LYS A 205 0.63 20.79 -11.87
N ARG A 206 1.81 20.20 -11.66
CA ARG A 206 2.87 20.94 -10.92
C ARG A 206 4.27 20.70 -11.48
N ILE A 207 4.56 21.25 -12.66
CA ILE A 207 5.92 21.75 -12.93
C ILE A 207 6.10 23.02 -12.10
N ILE A 208 6.12 22.89 -10.77
CA ILE A 208 6.58 23.96 -9.88
C ILE A 208 8.00 23.57 -9.51
N THR A 209 8.94 23.86 -10.40
CA THR A 209 10.36 23.89 -10.03
C THR A 209 10.82 25.33 -10.12
N GLN A 210 11.61 25.80 -9.14
CA GLN A 210 12.15 27.16 -9.15
C GLN A 210 13.24 27.31 -10.22
N HIS A 211 13.76 26.20 -10.75
CA HIS A 211 14.88 26.20 -11.67
C HIS A 211 14.43 26.31 -13.14
N GLN A 212 14.67 27.47 -13.76
CA GLN A 212 14.21 27.77 -15.12
C GLN A 212 14.73 26.78 -16.17
N PHE A 213 15.99 26.35 -16.04
CA PHE A 213 16.56 25.35 -16.95
C PHE A 213 15.82 24.01 -16.87
N LEU A 214 15.55 23.53 -15.65
CA LEU A 214 14.84 22.28 -15.45
C LEU A 214 13.42 22.38 -15.99
N GLN A 215 12.72 23.50 -15.78
CA GLN A 215 11.41 23.72 -16.42
C GLN A 215 11.47 23.57 -17.94
N ASN A 216 12.49 24.13 -18.58
CA ASN A 216 12.66 24.05 -20.03
C ASN A 216 12.93 22.61 -20.49
N VAL A 217 13.76 21.85 -19.74
CA VAL A 217 14.01 20.43 -20.01
C VAL A 217 12.71 19.63 -19.90
N LEU A 218 11.96 19.78 -18.80
CA LEU A 218 10.70 19.04 -18.59
C LEU A 218 9.65 19.40 -19.66
N LYS A 219 9.55 20.68 -20.05
CA LYS A 219 8.66 21.11 -21.15
C LYS A 219 9.06 20.46 -22.48
N LYS A 220 10.35 20.43 -22.81
CA LYS A 220 10.83 19.76 -24.03
C LYS A 220 10.50 18.28 -24.02
N MET A 221 10.70 17.59 -22.90
CA MET A 221 10.36 16.16 -22.75
C MET A 221 8.87 15.91 -22.99
N ILE A 222 7.99 16.77 -22.46
CA ILE A 222 6.54 16.68 -22.70
C ILE A 222 6.22 16.92 -24.19
N GLN A 223 6.90 17.84 -24.87
CA GLN A 223 6.71 18.11 -26.30
C GLN A 223 7.08 16.91 -27.19
N ILE A 224 8.01 16.06 -26.74
CA ILE A 224 8.39 14.82 -27.45
C ILE A 224 7.65 13.59 -26.91
N ASN A 225 6.42 13.77 -26.39
CA ASN A 225 5.54 12.70 -25.91
C ASN A 225 6.07 11.85 -24.74
N PHE A 226 6.95 12.40 -23.90
CA PHE A 226 7.28 11.76 -22.63
C PHE A 226 6.28 12.17 -21.54
N LYS A 227 5.88 11.20 -20.74
CA LYS A 227 5.28 11.44 -19.43
C LYS A 227 6.39 11.77 -18.44
N VAL A 228 6.34 12.94 -17.83
CA VAL A 228 7.41 13.43 -16.95
C VAL A 228 6.89 13.71 -15.55
N ALA A 229 7.68 13.34 -14.55
CA ALA A 229 7.45 13.65 -13.15
C ALA A 229 8.71 14.28 -12.54
N HIS A 230 8.59 15.52 -12.07
CA HIS A 230 9.66 16.19 -11.31
C HIS A 230 9.76 15.60 -9.90
N THR A 231 10.99 15.46 -9.39
CA THR A 231 11.27 14.94 -8.06
C THR A 231 12.19 15.89 -7.30
N ARG A 232 11.91 16.11 -6.02
CA ARG A 232 12.67 17.00 -5.14
C ARG A 232 13.45 16.28 -4.06
N LYS A 233 13.02 15.06 -3.73
CA LYS A 233 13.52 14.22 -2.66
C LYS A 233 13.87 12.85 -3.22
N ALA A 234 14.54 12.83 -4.37
CA ALA A 234 15.06 11.61 -4.97
C ALA A 234 16.52 11.88 -5.37
N PRO A 235 17.35 10.85 -5.62
CA PRO A 235 18.71 11.04 -6.11
C PRO A 235 18.75 11.50 -7.59
N PHE A 236 17.62 11.93 -8.15
CA PHE A 236 17.45 12.41 -9.51
C PHE A 236 16.41 13.56 -9.52
N ASP A 237 16.51 14.45 -10.51
CA ASP A 237 15.67 15.65 -10.61
C ASP A 237 14.28 15.38 -11.23
N PHE A 238 14.17 14.34 -12.06
CA PHE A 238 12.92 13.94 -12.69
C PHE A 238 12.97 12.49 -13.19
N ILE A 239 11.79 11.94 -13.48
CA ILE A 239 11.59 10.69 -14.22
C ILE A 239 10.83 11.03 -15.50
N ALA A 240 11.25 10.44 -16.61
CA ALA A 240 10.57 10.52 -17.89
C ALA A 240 10.29 9.10 -18.41
N GLN A 241 9.09 8.87 -18.89
CA GLN A 241 8.66 7.60 -19.48
C GLN A 241 8.11 7.89 -20.89
N SER A 242 8.62 7.17 -21.89
CA SER A 242 8.09 7.27 -23.25
C SER A 242 6.66 6.74 -23.29
N LEU A 243 5.78 7.42 -24.01
CA LEU A 243 4.41 6.93 -24.25
C LEU A 243 4.34 5.92 -25.42
N ASP A 244 5.45 5.74 -26.15
CA ASP A 244 5.49 4.90 -27.35
C ASP A 244 5.74 3.40 -27.07
N GLU A 245 5.99 3.00 -25.82
CA GLU A 245 6.20 1.59 -25.40
C GLU A 245 4.89 0.87 -25.00
N GLN A 246 3.86 0.93 -25.85
CA GLN A 246 2.67 0.06 -25.74
C GLN A 246 2.37 -0.74 -27.03
N LEU A 247 3.39 -0.98 -27.87
CA LEU A 247 3.30 -1.88 -29.03
C LEU A 247 3.64 -3.32 -28.67
#